data_AF-I4DQW2-F1
#
_entry.id   AF-I4DQW2-F1
#
_cell.length_a   1.000
_cell.length_b   1.000
_cell.length_c   1.000
_cell.angle_alpha   90.00
_cell.angle_beta   90.00
_cell.angle_gamma   90.00
#
_symmetry.space_group_name_H-M   'P 1'
#
loop_
_entity.id
_entity.type
_entity.pdbx_description
1 polymer ?
#
loop_
_entity_poly.entity_id
_entity_poly.type
_entity_poly.pdbx_seq_one_letter_code
_entity_poly.pdbx_strand_id
1 'polypeptide(L)'
;ANYPYDESRSGALASEYSASPDDDTFKEIAMAYANAHADMASVNRPGCHVNGPDQSEAYNFGKQGGVTNGADWYSLKGGMQDFNYLATNAFEITLESGCNKYPLENELENEWNRNREALLAYLWEAHIGIKGIVSDDTGFLENAIISVVNPTGHTPKPIRHDVTTGVYGDYYRLLTPGRYEVTANHPGHYPAQRIVTVPQRQSSARILNFKLEPIRYEDGALFFDPPFIRYQHVLGDQPRIYKRSLFEKVTNTLLEAKDTPKQ
;
A
#
# COMPACT_ATOMS: atom_id res chain seq x y z
N ALA A 1 12.96 2.91 -8.21
CA ALA A 1 11.54 2.94 -7.81
C ALA A 1 11.43 3.42 -6.36
N ASN A 2 10.61 4.45 -6.14
CA ASN A 2 10.39 5.09 -4.86
C ASN A 2 9.10 4.55 -4.23
N TYR A 3 9.11 4.24 -2.94
CA TYR A 3 7.95 3.67 -2.24
C TYR A 3 7.63 4.38 -0.91
N PRO A 4 6.36 4.29 -0.43
CA PRO A 4 5.91 5.01 0.76
C PRO A 4 6.66 4.71 2.06
N TYR A 5 6.68 5.65 3.01
CA TYR A 5 6.15 7.02 2.88
C TYR A 5 7.15 8.00 2.28
N ASP A 6 6.63 9.03 1.61
CA ASP A 6 7.39 10.17 1.08
C ASP A 6 7.63 11.24 2.15
N GLU A 7 6.70 11.43 3.09
CA GLU A 7 6.89 12.39 4.20
C GLU A 7 7.60 11.72 5.40
N SER A 8 8.66 12.37 5.89
CA SER A 8 9.36 11.98 7.11
C SER A 8 8.48 12.15 8.34
N ARG A 9 8.60 11.26 9.33
CA ARG A 9 7.75 11.29 10.53
C ARG A 9 8.07 12.48 11.45
N SER A 10 9.33 12.90 11.47
CA SER A 10 9.77 14.06 12.24
C SER A 10 9.46 15.39 11.58
N GLY A 11 9.04 15.39 10.31
CA GLY A 11 8.95 16.59 9.48
C GLY A 11 10.31 17.14 9.04
N ALA A 12 11.41 16.41 9.29
CA ALA A 12 12.73 16.76 8.79
C ALA A 12 12.75 16.75 7.26
N LEU A 13 13.41 17.75 6.67
CA LEU A 13 13.65 17.81 5.23
C LEU A 13 14.80 16.88 4.78
N ALA A 14 15.58 16.36 5.73
CA ALA A 14 16.68 15.44 5.49
C ALA A 14 16.20 13.97 5.41
N SER A 15 17.07 13.11 4.88
CA SER A 15 16.90 11.66 4.78
C SER A 15 16.46 11.04 6.12
N GLU A 16 15.26 10.46 6.14
CA GLU A 16 14.71 9.71 7.28
C GLU A 16 13.79 8.60 6.78
N TYR A 17 14.20 7.34 6.97
CA TYR A 17 13.37 6.19 6.62
C TYR A 17 11.99 6.21 7.32
N SER A 18 10.93 6.31 6.52
CA SER A 18 9.54 6.40 7.00
C SER A 18 8.75 5.16 6.59
N ALA A 19 8.83 4.11 7.42
CA ALA A 19 8.18 2.83 7.14
C ALA A 19 6.64 2.94 7.15
N SER A 20 5.99 2.35 6.16
CA SER A 20 4.54 2.14 6.16
C SER A 20 4.16 0.83 6.87
N PRO A 21 2.88 0.62 7.25
CA PRO A 21 2.44 -0.68 7.78
C PRO A 21 2.66 -1.86 6.81
N ASP A 22 2.69 -1.59 5.51
CA ASP A 22 2.88 -2.56 4.42
C ASP A 22 4.27 -2.42 3.76
N ASP A 23 5.29 -1.99 4.52
CA ASP A 23 6.65 -1.69 4.03
C ASP A 23 7.28 -2.85 3.23
N ASP A 24 7.16 -4.09 3.72
CA ASP A 24 7.67 -5.27 3.02
C ASP A 24 6.94 -5.50 1.69
N THR A 25 5.62 -5.29 1.65
CA THR A 25 4.81 -5.40 0.42
C THR A 25 5.22 -4.33 -0.58
N PHE A 26 5.43 -3.09 -0.14
CA PHE A 26 5.89 -2.01 -1.01
C PHE A 26 7.29 -2.24 -1.57
N LYS A 27 8.20 -2.78 -0.75
CA LYS A 27 9.53 -3.21 -1.21
C LYS A 27 9.43 -4.30 -2.27
N GLU A 28 8.59 -5.32 -2.07
CA GLU A 28 8.37 -6.39 -3.06
C GLU A 28 7.89 -5.81 -4.40
N ILE A 29 6.87 -4.94 -4.36
CA ILE A 29 6.31 -4.27 -5.54
C ILE A 29 7.36 -3.39 -6.26
N ALA A 30 8.11 -2.58 -5.50
CA ALA A 30 9.14 -1.71 -6.06
C ALA A 30 10.30 -2.51 -6.67
N MET A 31 10.70 -3.60 -6.02
CA MET A 31 11.75 -4.51 -6.47
C MET A 31 11.33 -5.27 -7.72
N ALA A 32 10.06 -5.65 -7.87
CA ALA A 32 9.54 -6.31 -9.06
C ALA A 32 9.78 -5.45 -10.32
N TYR A 33 9.51 -4.14 -10.24
CA TYR A 33 9.83 -3.21 -11.33
C TYR A 33 11.34 -3.06 -11.51
N ALA A 34 12.07 -2.71 -10.43
CA ALA A 34 13.48 -2.34 -10.53
C ALA A 34 14.38 -3.49 -11.01
N ASN A 35 14.07 -4.74 -10.63
CA ASN A 35 14.80 -5.93 -11.06
C ASN A 35 14.54 -6.31 -12.52
N ALA A 36 13.33 -6.02 -13.03
CA ALA A 36 12.95 -6.31 -14.42
C ALA A 36 13.33 -5.17 -15.38
N HIS A 37 13.63 -3.97 -14.86
CA HIS A 37 14.18 -2.87 -15.64
C HIS A 37 15.62 -3.17 -16.07
N ALA A 38 16.00 -2.74 -17.29
CA ALA A 38 17.30 -3.07 -17.88
C ALA A 38 18.52 -2.77 -17.00
N ASP A 39 18.50 -1.67 -16.25
CA ASP A 39 19.64 -1.23 -15.44
C ASP A 39 19.26 -0.49 -14.13
N MET A 40 17.98 -0.46 -13.70
CA MET A 40 17.59 0.32 -12.51
C MET A 40 18.21 -0.25 -11.23
N ALA A 41 18.29 -1.57 -11.13
CA ALA A 41 18.95 -2.28 -10.05
C ALA A 41 20.49 -2.36 -10.20
N SER A 42 21.07 -1.81 -11.28
CA SER A 42 22.52 -1.91 -11.52
C SER A 42 23.30 -0.99 -10.60
N VAL A 43 24.24 -1.56 -9.84
CA VAL A 43 25.22 -0.80 -9.02
C VAL A 43 26.13 0.09 -9.85
N ASN A 44 26.28 -0.23 -11.14
CA ASN A 44 27.13 0.50 -12.09
C ASN A 44 26.35 1.55 -12.88
N ARG A 45 25.03 1.70 -12.66
CA ARG A 45 24.25 2.75 -13.31
C ARG A 45 24.73 4.11 -12.81
N PRO A 46 25.09 5.05 -13.72
CA PRO A 46 25.41 6.41 -13.32
C PRO A 46 24.23 7.03 -12.58
N GLY A 47 24.50 7.70 -11.45
CA GLY A 47 23.50 8.51 -10.78
C GLY A 47 23.07 9.70 -11.64
N CYS A 48 21.92 10.27 -11.34
CA CYS A 48 21.46 11.49 -12.01
C CYS A 48 22.25 12.70 -11.48
N HIS A 49 22.41 13.75 -12.31
CA HIS A 49 23.19 14.97 -12.00
C HIS A 49 24.73 14.88 -12.10
N VAL A 50 25.24 14.28 -13.17
CA VAL A 50 26.70 14.19 -13.46
C VAL A 50 27.36 15.51 -13.92
N ASN A 51 26.69 16.66 -13.82
CA ASN A 51 27.18 17.94 -14.38
C ASN A 51 27.95 18.82 -13.38
N GLY A 52 28.27 18.31 -12.19
CA GLY A 52 29.17 18.94 -11.22
C GLY A 52 30.58 18.35 -11.26
N PRO A 53 31.64 19.09 -10.86
CA PRO A 53 33.00 18.56 -10.75
C PRO A 53 33.15 17.47 -9.68
N ASP A 54 32.16 17.34 -8.79
CA ASP A 54 32.09 16.33 -7.76
C ASP A 54 31.12 15.21 -8.18
N GLN A 55 31.66 14.11 -8.70
CA GLN A 55 30.87 12.92 -9.05
C GLN A 55 30.43 12.11 -7.81
N SER A 56 30.82 12.52 -6.60
CA SER A 56 30.44 11.83 -5.36
C SER A 56 28.97 12.04 -4.96
N GLU A 57 28.28 13.02 -5.58
CA GLU A 57 26.86 13.33 -5.31
C GLU A 57 25.87 12.64 -6.27
N ALA A 58 26.36 11.92 -7.30
CA ALA A 58 25.50 11.19 -8.21
C ALA A 58 24.93 9.93 -7.51
N TYR A 59 23.88 10.12 -6.72
CA TYR A 59 23.27 9.04 -5.95
C TYR A 59 22.61 8.04 -6.91
N ASN A 60 23.05 6.79 -6.84
CA ASN A 60 22.36 5.66 -7.46
C ASN A 60 21.81 4.74 -6.36
N PHE A 61 20.67 4.12 -6.63
CA PHE A 61 20.03 3.18 -5.71
C PHE A 61 20.42 1.72 -5.99
N GLY A 62 21.42 1.49 -6.85
CA GLY A 62 21.76 0.15 -7.31
C GLY A 62 22.20 -0.77 -6.17
N LYS A 63 22.86 -0.23 -5.13
CA LYS A 63 23.23 -0.99 -3.93
C LYS A 63 22.01 -1.46 -3.11
N GLN A 64 20.89 -0.78 -3.26
CA GLN A 64 19.61 -1.10 -2.64
C GLN A 64 18.68 -1.88 -3.60
N GLY A 65 19.17 -2.33 -4.77
CA GLY A 65 18.35 -3.02 -5.77
C GLY A 65 17.55 -2.08 -6.69
N GLY A 66 17.92 -0.79 -6.74
CA GLY A 66 17.26 0.21 -7.56
C GLY A 66 15.99 0.79 -6.94
N VAL A 67 15.80 0.59 -5.63
CA VAL A 67 14.62 1.07 -4.88
C VAL A 67 15.00 1.96 -3.71
N THR A 68 14.07 2.80 -3.26
CA THR A 68 14.24 3.67 -2.10
C THR A 68 12.92 3.98 -1.40
N ASN A 69 12.96 4.17 -0.09
CA ASN A 69 11.85 4.77 0.64
C ASN A 69 11.86 6.28 0.39
N GLY A 70 10.71 6.89 0.13
CA GLY A 70 10.65 8.29 -0.30
C GLY A 70 11.28 9.26 0.69
N ALA A 71 10.88 9.19 1.96
CA ALA A 71 11.44 10.04 3.00
C ALA A 71 12.93 9.78 3.27
N ASP A 72 13.42 8.56 3.02
CA ASP A 72 14.85 8.23 3.12
C ASP A 72 15.68 8.85 1.99
N TRP A 73 15.07 9.05 0.82
CA TRP A 73 15.71 9.80 -0.28
C TRP A 73 15.65 11.31 -0.03
N TYR A 74 14.44 11.86 0.08
CA TYR A 74 14.18 13.22 0.54
C TYR A 74 12.71 13.34 0.96
N SER A 75 12.45 14.04 2.07
CA SER A 75 11.08 14.21 2.57
C SER A 75 10.25 15.06 1.60
N LEU A 76 9.15 14.50 1.10
CA LEU A 76 8.19 15.15 0.22
C LEU A 76 6.80 15.11 0.85
N LYS A 77 6.24 16.29 1.11
CA LYS A 77 4.92 16.45 1.70
C LYS A 77 3.85 16.61 0.63
N GLY A 78 2.71 15.94 0.81
CA GLY A 78 1.54 16.09 -0.05
C GLY A 78 1.65 15.39 -1.40
N GLY A 79 2.49 14.34 -1.47
CA GLY A 79 2.62 13.48 -2.65
C GLY A 79 1.37 12.65 -2.93
N MET A 80 1.12 12.37 -4.21
CA MET A 80 0.01 11.51 -4.67
C MET A 80 0.16 10.07 -4.16
N GLN A 81 1.40 9.58 -4.07
CA GLN A 81 1.75 8.24 -3.64
C GLN A 81 1.23 7.94 -2.22
N ASP A 82 1.58 8.79 -1.26
CA ASP A 82 1.13 8.68 0.13
C ASP A 82 -0.38 8.89 0.24
N PHE A 83 -0.95 9.83 -0.53
CA PHE A 83 -2.39 10.06 -0.55
C PHE A 83 -3.16 8.81 -0.97
N ASN A 84 -2.75 8.14 -2.05
CA ASN A 84 -3.42 6.92 -2.53
C ASN A 84 -3.49 5.85 -1.45
N TYR A 85 -2.37 5.60 -0.76
CA TYR A 85 -2.31 4.59 0.29
C TYR A 85 -3.09 4.99 1.56
N LEU A 86 -3.04 6.27 1.95
CA LEU A 86 -3.69 6.76 3.16
C LEU A 86 -5.20 6.97 3.00
N ALA A 87 -5.67 7.33 1.81
CA ALA A 87 -7.05 7.73 1.55
C ALA A 87 -7.86 6.66 0.81
N THR A 88 -7.22 5.66 0.19
CA THR A 88 -7.88 4.65 -0.65
C THR A 88 -7.34 3.24 -0.40
N ASN A 89 -7.80 2.23 -1.16
CA ASN A 89 -7.23 0.88 -1.12
C ASN A 89 -6.02 0.69 -2.03
N ALA A 90 -5.69 1.67 -2.88
CA ALA A 90 -4.61 1.56 -3.85
C ALA A 90 -3.22 1.66 -3.19
N PHE A 91 -2.31 0.81 -3.64
CA PHE A 91 -0.90 0.85 -3.28
C PHE A 91 -0.17 1.46 -4.48
N GLU A 92 0.35 2.67 -4.30
CA GLU A 92 1.06 3.40 -5.35
C GLU A 92 2.56 3.48 -5.02
N ILE A 93 3.39 3.42 -6.06
CA ILE A 93 4.82 3.70 -6.00
C ILE A 93 5.17 4.74 -7.08
N THR A 94 6.27 5.45 -6.91
CA THR A 94 6.76 6.44 -7.88
C THR A 94 7.93 5.88 -8.69
N LEU A 95 7.81 5.90 -10.02
CA LEU A 95 8.79 5.31 -10.94
C LEU A 95 9.67 6.37 -11.61
N GLU A 96 10.83 6.62 -11.02
CA GLU A 96 11.89 7.46 -11.60
C GLU A 96 12.63 6.69 -12.72
N SER A 97 12.09 6.74 -13.92
CA SER A 97 12.50 5.84 -15.03
C SER A 97 13.84 6.22 -15.66
N GLY A 98 14.23 7.49 -15.63
CA GLY A 98 15.45 7.98 -16.27
C GLY A 98 15.92 9.31 -15.69
N CYS A 99 17.21 9.63 -15.91
CA CYS A 99 17.80 10.89 -15.44
C CYS A 99 17.46 12.08 -16.35
N ASN A 100 17.35 11.83 -17.66
CA ASN A 100 16.90 12.86 -18.59
C ASN A 100 15.38 13.00 -18.49
N LYS A 101 14.91 14.12 -17.94
CA LYS A 101 13.49 14.41 -17.77
C LYS A 101 12.75 14.57 -19.11
N TYR A 102 13.48 14.96 -20.16
CA TYR A 102 12.92 15.20 -21.49
C TYR A 102 13.89 14.62 -22.55
N PRO A 103 13.91 13.29 -22.73
CA PRO A 103 14.77 12.64 -23.71
C PRO A 103 14.44 13.08 -25.14
N LEU A 104 15.43 12.98 -26.02
CA LEU A 104 15.22 13.24 -27.44
C LEU A 104 14.34 12.13 -28.05
N GLU A 105 13.62 12.44 -29.12
CA GLU A 105 12.70 11.50 -29.79
C GLU A 105 13.40 10.19 -30.19
N ASN A 106 14.66 10.28 -30.65
CA ASN A 106 15.45 9.12 -31.04
C ASN A 106 15.90 8.22 -29.87
N GLU A 107 15.71 8.63 -28.62
CA GLU A 107 15.99 7.84 -27.42
C GLU A 107 14.75 7.07 -26.92
N LEU A 108 13.54 7.43 -27.38
CA LEU A 108 12.28 6.88 -26.86
C LEU A 108 12.14 5.37 -27.07
N GLU A 109 12.61 4.83 -28.20
CA GLU A 109 12.60 3.38 -28.43
C GLU A 109 13.50 2.64 -27.43
N ASN A 110 14.65 3.22 -27.08
CA ASN A 110 15.53 2.65 -26.08
C ASN A 110 14.89 2.72 -24.68
N GLU A 111 14.26 3.84 -24.31
CA GLU A 111 13.54 3.95 -23.05
C GLU A 111 12.38 2.94 -22.95
N TRP A 112 11.64 2.74 -24.03
CA TRP A 112 10.62 1.69 -24.09
C TRP A 112 11.22 0.30 -23.84
N ASN A 113 12.26 -0.07 -24.57
CA ASN A 113 12.89 -1.38 -24.44
C ASN A 113 13.47 -1.62 -23.05
N ARG A 114 13.95 -0.57 -22.36
CA ARG A 114 14.45 -0.65 -20.98
C ARG A 114 13.35 -0.89 -19.94
N ASN A 115 12.14 -0.39 -20.19
CA ASN A 115 11.03 -0.39 -19.23
C ASN A 115 9.95 -1.45 -19.54
N ARG A 116 9.86 -1.99 -20.76
CA ARG A 116 8.78 -2.88 -21.19
C ARG A 116 8.54 -4.05 -20.24
N GLU A 117 9.58 -4.82 -19.94
CA GLU A 117 9.47 -5.98 -19.04
C GLU A 117 9.19 -5.56 -17.58
N ALA A 118 9.73 -4.41 -17.15
CA ALA A 118 9.49 -3.85 -15.83
C ALA A 118 8.03 -3.44 -15.61
N LEU A 119 7.41 -2.81 -16.62
CA LEU A 119 5.99 -2.45 -16.60
C LEU A 119 5.11 -3.70 -16.50
N LEU A 120 5.43 -4.75 -17.26
CA LEU A 120 4.70 -6.01 -17.17
C LEU A 120 4.86 -6.67 -15.80
N ALA A 121 6.08 -6.74 -15.27
CA ALA A 121 6.34 -7.27 -13.92
C ALA A 121 5.54 -6.51 -12.86
N TYR A 122 5.54 -5.19 -12.91
CA TYR A 122 4.77 -4.35 -11.99
C TYR A 122 3.25 -4.56 -12.10
N LEU A 123 2.71 -4.73 -13.32
CA LEU A 123 1.29 -5.04 -13.50
C LEU A 123 0.91 -6.40 -12.89
N TRP A 124 1.82 -7.38 -12.93
CA TRP A 124 1.59 -8.68 -12.29
C TRP A 124 1.50 -8.60 -10.77
N GLU A 125 2.13 -7.60 -10.14
CA GLU A 125 2.04 -7.39 -8.69
C GLU A 125 0.60 -7.08 -8.23
N ALA A 126 -0.29 -6.62 -9.12
CA ALA A 126 -1.72 -6.48 -8.80
C ALA A 126 -2.42 -7.83 -8.50
N HIS A 127 -1.72 -8.94 -8.72
CA HIS A 127 -2.23 -10.30 -8.55
C HIS A 127 -1.54 -11.08 -7.42
N ILE A 128 -0.81 -10.43 -6.50
CA ILE A 128 -0.26 -11.09 -5.31
C ILE A 128 -1.24 -11.04 -4.12
N GLY A 129 -0.92 -11.77 -3.05
CA GLY A 129 -1.69 -11.74 -1.79
C GLY A 129 -3.02 -12.47 -1.89
N ILE A 130 -4.09 -11.83 -1.42
CA ILE A 130 -5.44 -12.40 -1.35
C ILE A 130 -6.49 -11.50 -2.00
N LYS A 131 -7.58 -12.11 -2.47
CA LYS A 131 -8.78 -11.42 -2.94
C LYS A 131 -10.02 -12.23 -2.58
N GLY A 132 -11.20 -11.63 -2.62
CA GLY A 132 -12.42 -12.39 -2.37
C GLY A 132 -13.64 -11.51 -2.32
N ILE A 133 -14.75 -12.10 -1.90
CA ILE A 133 -16.04 -11.42 -1.72
C ILE A 133 -16.46 -11.54 -0.25
N VAL A 134 -17.01 -10.45 0.30
CA VAL A 134 -17.75 -10.43 1.56
C VAL A 134 -19.24 -10.32 1.26
N SER A 135 -20.02 -11.21 1.86
CA SER A 135 -21.47 -11.32 1.62
C SER A 135 -22.20 -11.76 2.90
N ASP A 136 -23.51 -11.66 2.89
CA ASP A 136 -24.41 -12.27 3.87
C ASP A 136 -25.50 -13.10 3.14
N ASP A 137 -26.60 -13.42 3.81
CA ASP A 137 -27.74 -14.09 3.19
C ASP A 137 -28.57 -13.19 2.25
N THR A 138 -28.39 -11.87 2.33
CA THR A 138 -29.14 -10.88 1.54
C THR A 138 -28.39 -10.44 0.27
N GLY A 139 -27.07 -10.53 0.27
CA GLY A 139 -26.25 -10.21 -0.90
C GLY A 139 -24.81 -9.84 -0.56
N PHE A 140 -24.23 -8.98 -1.40
CA PHE A 140 -22.88 -8.49 -1.23
C PHE A 140 -22.81 -7.35 -0.22
N LEU A 141 -21.74 -7.32 0.58
CA LEU A 141 -21.53 -6.29 1.60
C LEU A 141 -20.47 -5.29 1.14
N GLU A 142 -20.91 -4.10 0.73
CA GLU A 142 -20.05 -2.95 0.45
C GLU A 142 -19.47 -2.37 1.74
N ASN A 143 -18.26 -1.80 1.69
CA ASN A 143 -17.61 -1.15 2.83
C ASN A 143 -17.33 -2.07 4.03
N ALA A 144 -17.33 -3.38 3.84
CA ALA A 144 -16.82 -4.33 4.83
C ALA A 144 -15.31 -4.13 4.96
N ILE A 145 -14.81 -4.18 6.19
CA ILE A 145 -13.41 -3.95 6.56
C ILE A 145 -12.68 -5.30 6.62
N ILE A 146 -11.55 -5.38 5.93
CA ILE A 146 -10.64 -6.53 5.95
C ILE A 146 -9.38 -6.12 6.72
N SER A 147 -9.20 -6.73 7.89
CA SER A 147 -8.01 -6.57 8.73
C SER A 147 -7.11 -7.78 8.65
N VAL A 148 -5.80 -7.54 8.67
CA VAL A 148 -4.78 -8.61 8.58
C VAL A 148 -3.84 -8.57 9.78
N VAL A 149 -3.61 -9.74 10.35
CA VAL A 149 -2.58 -9.98 11.36
C VAL A 149 -1.58 -10.97 10.76
N ASN A 150 -0.29 -10.66 10.92
CA ASN A 150 0.78 -11.61 10.69
C ASN A 150 1.07 -12.33 12.03
N PRO A 151 0.61 -13.58 12.21
CA PRO A 151 0.86 -14.36 13.42
C PRO A 151 2.30 -14.91 13.50
N THR A 152 3.13 -14.74 12.46
CA THR A 152 4.50 -15.27 12.45
C THR A 152 5.43 -14.43 13.33
N GLY A 153 6.25 -15.10 14.15
CA GLY A 153 7.16 -14.49 15.12
C GLY A 153 6.75 -14.73 16.58
N HIS A 154 7.44 -14.07 17.52
CA HIS A 154 7.18 -14.23 18.96
C HIS A 154 5.86 -13.56 19.40
N THR A 155 5.42 -12.53 18.68
CA THR A 155 4.18 -11.79 18.95
C THR A 155 3.44 -11.57 17.63
N PRO A 156 2.11 -11.80 17.57
CA PRO A 156 1.31 -11.46 16.41
C PRO A 156 1.41 -9.97 16.09
N LYS A 157 1.75 -9.63 14.85
CA LYS A 157 1.91 -8.26 14.37
C LYS A 157 0.72 -7.88 13.48
N PRO A 158 -0.16 -6.96 13.93
CA PRO A 158 -1.22 -6.44 13.05
C PRO A 158 -0.60 -5.57 11.96
N ILE A 159 -1.05 -5.75 10.72
CA ILE A 159 -0.77 -4.80 9.65
C ILE A 159 -1.75 -3.65 9.83
N ARG A 160 -1.27 -2.49 10.30
CA ARG A 160 -2.11 -1.34 10.72
C ARG A 160 -2.66 -0.52 9.54
N HIS A 161 -3.12 -1.21 8.50
CA HIS A 161 -3.71 -0.65 7.31
C HIS A 161 -4.78 -1.62 6.81
N ASP A 162 -6.04 -1.31 7.04
CA ASP A 162 -7.15 -2.16 6.62
C ASP A 162 -7.54 -1.85 5.16
N VAL A 163 -8.16 -2.79 4.44
CA VAL A 163 -8.81 -2.53 3.15
C VAL A 163 -10.31 -2.69 3.25
N THR A 164 -11.05 -2.08 2.34
CA THR A 164 -12.51 -2.17 2.29
C THR A 164 -13.00 -2.90 1.04
N THR A 165 -14.19 -3.48 1.11
CA THR A 165 -14.86 -4.02 -0.07
C THR A 165 -15.47 -2.93 -0.94
N GLY A 166 -15.54 -3.19 -2.25
CA GLY A 166 -16.29 -2.38 -3.22
C GLY A 166 -17.79 -2.69 -3.22
N VAL A 167 -18.52 -2.09 -4.17
CA VAL A 167 -19.99 -2.20 -4.29
C VAL A 167 -20.49 -3.62 -4.52
N TYR A 168 -19.64 -4.52 -5.03
CA TYR A 168 -19.97 -5.94 -5.23
C TYR A 168 -19.43 -6.83 -4.11
N GLY A 169 -19.06 -6.24 -2.97
CA GLY A 169 -18.48 -6.94 -1.83
C GLY A 169 -17.09 -7.50 -2.11
N ASP A 170 -16.50 -7.22 -3.27
CA ASP A 170 -15.18 -7.69 -3.64
C ASP A 170 -14.08 -6.87 -2.97
N TYR A 171 -13.01 -7.53 -2.57
CA TYR A 171 -11.83 -6.90 -1.99
C TYR A 171 -10.54 -7.51 -2.56
N TYR A 172 -9.47 -6.72 -2.48
CA TYR A 172 -8.12 -7.09 -2.89
C TYR A 172 -7.16 -6.63 -1.79
N ARG A 173 -6.29 -7.53 -1.35
CA ARG A 173 -5.31 -7.25 -0.32
C ARG A 173 -3.96 -7.83 -0.72
N LEU A 174 -3.09 -6.94 -1.18
CA LEU A 174 -1.70 -7.27 -1.49
C LEU A 174 -0.99 -7.66 -0.19
N LEU A 175 -0.31 -8.80 -0.24
CA LEU A 175 0.45 -9.37 0.87
C LEU A 175 1.63 -10.12 0.28
N THR A 176 2.78 -10.00 0.94
CA THR A 176 3.95 -10.83 0.64
C THR A 176 3.67 -12.31 0.96
N PRO A 177 4.50 -13.25 0.46
CA PRO A 177 4.38 -14.65 0.81
C PRO A 177 4.48 -14.89 2.33
N GLY A 178 3.48 -15.54 2.90
CA GLY A 178 3.39 -15.69 4.35
C GLY A 178 2.10 -16.34 4.82
N ARG A 179 2.00 -16.58 6.13
CA ARG A 179 0.77 -17.05 6.78
C ARG A 179 0.14 -15.87 7.52
N TYR A 180 -1.14 -15.65 7.28
CA TYR A 180 -1.90 -14.52 7.81
C TYR A 180 -3.20 -14.97 8.45
N GLU A 181 -3.64 -14.21 9.44
CA GLU A 181 -4.98 -14.26 10.01
C GLU A 181 -5.75 -13.04 9.49
N VAL A 182 -6.86 -13.30 8.81
CA VAL A 182 -7.64 -12.29 8.10
C VAL A 182 -9.03 -12.26 8.70
N THR A 183 -9.48 -11.06 9.08
CA THR A 183 -10.80 -10.83 9.67
C THR A 183 -11.61 -9.91 8.77
N ALA A 184 -12.80 -10.33 8.39
CA ALA A 184 -13.80 -9.50 7.74
C ALA A 184 -14.81 -9.00 8.78
N ASN A 185 -15.08 -7.70 8.78
CA ASN A 185 -15.98 -7.04 9.70
C ASN A 185 -16.91 -6.09 8.94
N HIS A 186 -18.19 -6.06 9.29
CA HIS A 186 -19.15 -5.12 8.72
C HIS A 186 -20.14 -4.70 9.82
N PRO A 187 -20.53 -3.42 9.91
CA PRO A 187 -21.53 -2.98 10.88
C PRO A 187 -22.81 -3.83 10.84
N GLY A 188 -23.36 -4.15 12.01
CA GLY A 188 -24.56 -4.99 12.13
C GLY A 188 -24.34 -6.49 11.89
N HIS A 189 -23.09 -6.95 11.77
CA HIS A 189 -22.77 -8.36 11.56
C HIS A 189 -21.73 -8.86 12.58
N TYR A 190 -21.73 -10.16 12.85
CA TYR A 190 -20.63 -10.81 13.54
C TYR A 190 -19.41 -10.90 12.61
N PRO A 191 -18.20 -10.54 13.10
CA PRO A 191 -16.99 -10.63 12.28
C PRO A 191 -16.64 -12.10 12.02
N ALA A 192 -16.11 -12.37 10.83
CA ALA A 192 -15.63 -13.71 10.47
C ALA A 192 -14.12 -13.68 10.26
N GLN A 193 -13.43 -14.68 10.81
CA GLN A 193 -11.99 -14.80 10.76
C GLN A 193 -11.56 -16.08 10.05
N ARG A 194 -10.50 -15.99 9.24
CA ARG A 194 -9.90 -17.13 8.54
C ARG A 194 -8.38 -17.01 8.51
N ILE A 195 -7.71 -18.14 8.56
CA ILE A 195 -6.26 -18.22 8.33
C ILE A 195 -6.01 -18.57 6.86
N VAL A 196 -5.03 -17.89 6.25
CA VAL A 196 -4.63 -18.11 4.86
C VAL A 196 -3.11 -18.16 4.74
N THR A 197 -2.61 -18.95 3.80
CA THR A 197 -1.20 -18.96 3.40
C THR A 197 -1.09 -18.43 1.98
N VAL A 198 -0.34 -17.34 1.83
CA VAL A 198 0.06 -16.74 0.56
C VAL A 198 1.35 -17.45 0.11
N PRO A 199 1.33 -18.16 -1.04
CA PRO A 199 2.50 -18.90 -1.52
C PRO A 199 3.55 -17.97 -2.13
N GLN A 200 4.79 -18.45 -2.22
CA GLN A 200 5.93 -17.73 -2.81
C GLN A 200 5.77 -17.39 -4.30
N ARG A 201 4.91 -18.11 -5.03
CA ARG A 201 4.62 -17.87 -6.44
C ARG A 201 3.12 -17.92 -6.65
N GLN A 202 2.58 -16.86 -7.23
CA GLN A 202 1.16 -16.73 -7.54
C GLN A 202 0.98 -16.40 -9.03
N SER A 203 0.10 -17.13 -9.70
CA SER A 203 -0.47 -16.68 -10.98
C SER A 203 -1.71 -15.80 -10.79
N SER A 204 -2.29 -15.82 -9.58
CA SER A 204 -3.39 -14.97 -9.14
C SER A 204 -3.43 -14.93 -7.61
N ALA A 205 -3.97 -13.83 -7.07
CA ALA A 205 -4.22 -13.66 -5.66
C ALA A 205 -5.13 -14.79 -5.15
N ARG A 206 -4.85 -15.28 -3.93
CA ARG A 206 -5.58 -16.41 -3.34
C ARG A 206 -7.00 -15.98 -3.00
N ILE A 207 -7.98 -16.72 -3.51
CA ILE A 207 -9.40 -16.45 -3.23
C ILE A 207 -9.72 -16.82 -1.77
N LEU A 208 -10.24 -15.86 -1.01
CA LEU A 208 -10.67 -16.01 0.38
C LEU A 208 -11.99 -15.25 0.58
N ASN A 209 -13.11 -15.97 0.51
CA ASN A 209 -14.44 -15.37 0.68
C ASN A 209 -14.88 -15.39 2.14
N PHE A 210 -15.69 -14.40 2.51
CA PHE A 210 -16.32 -14.30 3.82
C PHE A 210 -17.83 -14.23 3.67
N LYS A 211 -18.54 -15.03 4.48
CA LYS A 211 -19.97 -14.93 4.69
C LYS A 211 -20.19 -14.48 6.13
N LEU A 212 -20.77 -13.31 6.32
CA LEU A 212 -21.02 -12.73 7.63
C LEU A 212 -22.46 -13.02 8.07
N GLU A 213 -22.67 -13.13 9.38
CA GLU A 213 -23.98 -13.37 9.97
C GLU A 213 -24.53 -12.04 10.55
N PRO A 214 -25.74 -11.60 10.16
CA PRO A 214 -26.36 -10.41 10.73
C PRO A 214 -26.67 -10.60 12.22
N ILE A 215 -26.45 -9.55 13.02
CA ILE A 215 -26.82 -9.52 14.43
C ILE A 215 -28.34 -9.32 14.53
N ARG A 216 -29.07 -10.23 15.18
CA ARG A 216 -30.53 -10.13 15.35
C ARG A 216 -30.87 -9.45 16.67
N TYR A 217 -31.89 -8.59 16.65
CA TYR A 217 -32.33 -7.83 17.85
C TYR A 217 -32.84 -8.72 19.00
N GLU A 218 -33.24 -9.96 18.75
CA GLU A 218 -33.59 -10.92 19.82
C GLU A 218 -32.36 -11.39 20.62
N ASP A 219 -31.16 -11.31 20.04
CA ASP A 219 -29.89 -11.51 20.76
C ASP A 219 -29.51 -10.28 21.62
N GLY A 220 -30.33 -9.22 21.58
CA GLY A 220 -30.10 -7.91 22.19
C GLY A 220 -30.74 -7.66 23.56
N ALA A 221 -31.35 -8.66 24.20
CA ALA A 221 -31.95 -8.48 25.53
C ALA A 221 -31.01 -8.77 26.71
N LEU A 222 -29.80 -9.32 26.47
CA LEU A 222 -28.85 -9.60 27.53
C LEU A 222 -27.41 -9.34 27.05
N PHE A 223 -26.88 -8.19 27.45
CA PHE A 223 -25.45 -7.94 27.66
C PHE A 223 -24.48 -8.32 26.52
N PHE A 224 -24.29 -7.42 25.56
CA PHE A 224 -22.97 -7.24 24.97
C PHE A 224 -22.67 -5.75 24.83
N ASP A 225 -22.24 -5.15 25.94
CA ASP A 225 -21.12 -4.24 25.87
C ASP A 225 -19.91 -5.16 25.68
N PRO A 226 -19.42 -5.41 24.46
CA PRO A 226 -18.62 -6.60 24.20
C PRO A 226 -17.29 -6.48 24.95
N PRO A 227 -16.99 -7.34 25.95
CA PRO A 227 -15.68 -7.41 26.54
C PRO A 227 -14.88 -8.38 25.69
N PHE A 228 -14.72 -8.11 24.39
CA PHE A 228 -13.78 -8.86 23.57
C PHE A 228 -12.92 -7.91 22.78
N ILE A 229 -11.79 -7.62 23.44
CA ILE A 229 -10.53 -7.21 22.86
C ILE A 229 -10.71 -6.08 21.84
N ARG A 230 -11.00 -4.88 22.35
CA ARG A 230 -10.01 -3.83 22.07
C ARG A 230 -8.69 -4.52 22.38
N TYR A 231 -7.89 -4.82 21.36
CA TYR A 231 -6.47 -4.76 21.61
C TYR A 231 -6.30 -3.33 22.11
N GLN A 232 -6.37 -3.15 23.43
CA GLN A 232 -5.62 -2.13 24.09
C GLN A 232 -4.21 -2.58 23.76
N HIS A 233 -3.76 -2.16 22.58
CA HIS A 233 -2.46 -2.44 22.06
C HIS A 233 -1.54 -1.82 23.10
N VAL A 234 -1.11 -2.63 24.05
CA VAL A 234 0.10 -2.40 24.82
C VAL A 234 1.21 -2.56 23.80
N LEU A 235 1.38 -1.56 22.92
CA LEU A 235 2.43 -1.37 21.92
C LEU A 235 2.07 -0.14 21.04
N GLY A 236 2.46 1.04 21.53
CA GLY A 236 2.76 2.22 20.71
C GLY A 236 1.57 3.02 20.15
N ASP A 237 1.63 4.33 20.40
CA ASP A 237 0.76 5.46 20.05
C ASP A 237 0.36 5.65 18.56
N GLN A 238 0.55 4.65 17.70
CA GLN A 238 0.30 4.80 16.26
C GLN A 238 -1.14 4.34 15.90
N PRO A 239 -2.04 5.27 15.50
CA PRO A 239 -3.42 4.94 15.14
C PRO A 239 -3.49 4.07 13.87
N ARG A 240 -4.55 3.26 13.74
CA ARG A 240 -4.89 2.60 12.46
C ARG A 240 -5.24 3.67 11.42
N ILE A 241 -4.87 3.43 10.16
CA ILE A 241 -5.20 4.33 9.05
C ILE A 241 -6.70 4.19 8.75
N TYR A 242 -7.49 5.22 9.06
CA TYR A 242 -8.90 5.32 8.69
C TYR A 242 -9.05 6.15 7.42
N LYS A 243 -9.13 5.46 6.28
CA LYS A 243 -9.10 6.02 4.93
C LYS A 243 -10.21 7.01 4.62
N ARG A 244 -11.44 6.65 4.99
CA ARG A 244 -12.65 7.37 4.59
C ARG A 244 -12.71 8.78 5.14
N SER A 245 -12.33 9.00 6.40
CA SER A 245 -12.33 10.33 7.00
C SER A 245 -11.30 11.25 6.35
N LEU A 246 -10.13 10.72 5.97
CA LEU A 246 -9.12 11.48 5.24
C LEU A 246 -9.58 11.82 3.82
N PHE A 247 -10.12 10.84 3.10
CA PHE A 247 -10.64 11.03 1.75
C PHE A 247 -11.77 12.06 1.70
N GLU A 248 -12.77 11.94 2.58
CA GLU A 248 -13.88 12.90 2.69
C GLU A 248 -13.37 14.30 3.04
N LYS A 249 -12.43 14.41 3.99
CA LYS A 249 -11.83 15.70 4.35
C LYS A 249 -11.13 16.37 3.16
N VAL A 250 -10.28 15.64 2.43
CA VAL A 250 -9.57 16.18 1.26
C VAL A 250 -10.56 16.54 0.15
N THR A 251 -11.54 15.69 -0.12
CA THR A 251 -12.58 15.94 -1.14
C THR A 251 -13.37 17.20 -0.82
N ASN A 252 -13.83 17.35 0.43
CA ASN A 252 -14.56 18.53 0.87
C ASN A 252 -13.70 19.81 0.76
N THR A 253 -12.43 19.77 1.17
CA THR A 253 -11.51 20.91 1.02
C THR A 253 -11.31 21.29 -0.46
N LEU A 254 -11.18 20.33 -1.36
CA LEU A 254 -11.03 20.60 -2.80
C LEU A 254 -12.31 21.20 -3.41
N LEU A 255 -13.49 20.76 -2.95
CA LEU A 255 -14.78 21.31 -3.38
C LEU A 255 -14.95 22.75 -2.87
N GLU A 256 -14.64 23.02 -1.60
CA GLU A 256 -14.68 24.37 -1.01
C GLU A 256 -13.72 25.35 -1.72
N ALA A 257 -12.52 24.88 -2.09
CA ALA A 257 -11.55 25.69 -2.82
C ALA A 257 -12.00 26.02 -4.26
N LYS A 258 -12.85 25.19 -4.86
CA LYS A 258 -13.42 25.43 -6.21
C LYS A 258 -14.45 26.56 -6.22
N ASP A 259 -15.15 26.75 -5.11
CA ASP A 259 -16.17 27.80 -4.93
C ASP A 259 -15.57 29.16 -4.54
N THR A 260 -14.24 29.24 -4.40
CA THR A 260 -13.54 30.49 -4.13
C THR A 260 -13.12 31.13 -5.47
N PRO A 261 -13.57 32.36 -5.80
CA PRO A 261 -13.15 33.03 -7.03
C PRO A 261 -11.63 33.19 -7.00
N LYS A 262 -10.95 32.78 -8.08
CA LYS A 262 -9.54 33.11 -8.26
C LYS A 262 -9.42 34.64 -8.30
N GLN A 263 -8.77 35.22 -7.29
CA GLN A 263 -8.38 36.64 -7.28
C GLN A 263 -7.33 36.91 -8.36
#